data_AF-A0A1L9QWF7-F1
#
_entry.id   AF-A0A1L9QWF7-F1
#
_cell.length_a   1.000
_cell.length_b   1.000
_cell.length_c   1.000
_cell.angle_alpha   90.00
_cell.angle_beta   90.00
_cell.angle_gamma   90.00
#
_symmetry.space_group_name_H-M   'P 1'
#
loop_
_entity.id
_entity.type
_entity.pdbx_description
1 polymer ?
#
loop_
_entity_poly.entity_id
_entity_poly.type
_entity_poly.pdbx_seq_one_letter_code
_entity_poly.pdbx_strand_id
1 'polypeptide(L)'
;MIDKFNTILLDMNQTFMFDSDRFSPNEDYSIIYRQLGGVMEPTGVNQLIGGAYDYLDIRYPDPVYRESFPSLREAFENVMLLESVLAEDVELLVETFAHHELGTVPTEYAAAINQLSEQFRLGLVIDIWSPKILWVETLE
;
A
#
# COMPACT_ATOMS: atom_id res chain seq x y z
N MET A 1 16.03 -25.15 16.28
CA MET A 1 14.96 -25.74 15.48
C MET A 1 13.71 -24.86 15.69
N ILE A 2 12.93 -24.61 14.64
CA ILE A 2 11.81 -23.63 14.64
C ILE A 2 10.56 -24.16 15.38
N ASP A 3 10.45 -25.48 15.46
CA ASP A 3 9.48 -26.29 16.21
C ASP A 3 9.34 -25.95 17.70
N LYS A 4 10.32 -25.27 18.31
CA LYS A 4 10.22 -24.79 19.70
C LYS A 4 9.30 -23.57 19.86
N PHE A 5 8.88 -22.94 18.75
CA PHE A 5 7.98 -21.80 18.73
C PHE A 5 6.60 -22.25 18.29
N ASN A 6 5.56 -21.60 18.81
CA ASN A 6 4.16 -21.84 18.41
C ASN A 6 3.63 -20.76 17.46
N THR A 7 4.40 -19.69 17.25
CA THR A 7 3.99 -18.50 16.50
C THR A 7 5.15 -18.04 15.63
N ILE A 8 4.85 -17.66 14.38
CA ILE A 8 5.79 -17.02 13.46
C ILE A 8 5.21 -15.65 13.10
N LEU A 9 6.01 -14.61 13.29
CA LEU A 9 5.71 -13.27 12.80
C LEU A 9 6.42 -13.09 11.46
N LEU A 10 5.68 -12.75 10.43
CA LEU A 10 6.15 -12.58 9.07
C LEU A 10 6.15 -11.09 8.72
N ASP A 11 7.23 -10.67 8.09
CA ASP A 11 7.22 -9.53 7.17
C ASP A 11 6.62 -9.99 5.83
N MET A 12 6.27 -9.04 4.96
CA MET A 12 5.52 -9.29 3.72
C MET A 12 6.27 -8.87 2.46
N ASN A 13 6.53 -7.57 2.29
CA ASN A 13 7.14 -7.05 1.08
C ASN A 13 8.54 -7.65 0.94
N GLN A 14 8.81 -8.20 -0.24
CA GLN A 14 10.06 -8.92 -0.56
C GLN A 14 10.33 -10.17 0.30
N THR A 15 9.39 -10.58 1.16
CA THR A 15 9.44 -11.86 1.90
C THR A 15 8.58 -12.91 1.22
N PHE A 16 7.30 -12.60 0.96
CA PHE A 16 6.39 -13.50 0.26
C PHE A 16 5.45 -12.78 -0.71
N MET A 17 5.37 -11.45 -0.63
CA MET A 17 4.70 -10.59 -1.60
C MET A 17 5.76 -9.80 -2.37
N PHE A 18 5.68 -9.83 -3.69
CA PHE A 18 6.65 -9.20 -4.60
C PHE A 18 5.97 -8.22 -5.54
N ASP A 19 6.76 -7.43 -6.26
CA ASP A 19 6.26 -6.39 -7.17
C ASP A 19 5.36 -5.36 -6.46
N SER A 20 5.57 -5.15 -5.15
CA SER A 20 4.93 -4.08 -4.37
C SER A 20 5.51 -2.71 -4.74
N ASP A 21 4.90 -1.66 -4.21
CA ASP A 21 5.46 -0.29 -4.24
C ASP A 21 5.78 0.21 -5.65
N ARG A 22 4.83 0.03 -6.58
CA ARG A 22 4.95 0.46 -7.98
C ARG A 22 4.71 1.96 -8.11
N PHE A 23 5.66 2.75 -7.59
CA PHE A 23 5.64 4.22 -7.58
C PHE A 23 6.75 4.85 -8.44
N SER A 24 7.11 4.20 -9.55
CA SER A 24 8.11 4.77 -10.46
C SER A 24 7.53 5.94 -11.27
N PRO A 25 8.35 6.91 -11.71
CA PRO A 25 7.90 8.00 -12.58
C PRO A 25 7.34 7.56 -13.95
N ASN A 26 7.50 6.29 -14.32
CA ASN A 26 7.00 5.73 -15.58
C ASN A 26 5.65 4.99 -15.41
N GLU A 27 5.15 4.86 -14.19
CA GLU A 27 3.82 4.29 -13.93
C GLU A 27 2.72 5.25 -14.38
N ASP A 28 1.60 4.69 -14.82
CA ASP A 28 0.39 5.46 -15.13
C ASP A 28 -0.72 5.10 -14.15
N TYR A 29 -0.78 5.85 -13.04
CA TYR A 29 -1.76 5.62 -11.97
C TYR A 29 -3.20 5.91 -12.41
N SER A 30 -3.38 6.65 -13.52
CA SER A 30 -4.71 6.99 -14.03
C SER A 30 -5.49 5.79 -14.55
N ILE A 31 -4.79 4.71 -14.90
CA ILE A 31 -5.41 3.47 -15.39
C ILE A 31 -6.28 2.85 -14.30
N ILE A 32 -5.71 2.63 -13.10
CA ILE A 32 -6.44 2.06 -11.97
C ILE A 32 -7.52 3.03 -11.50
N TYR A 33 -7.18 4.30 -11.34
CA TYR A 33 -8.14 5.33 -10.91
C TYR A 33 -9.40 5.37 -11.80
N ARG A 34 -9.24 5.25 -13.12
CA ARG A 34 -10.38 5.15 -14.06
C ARG A 34 -11.16 3.85 -13.94
N GLN A 35 -10.49 2.72 -13.68
CA GLN A 35 -11.16 1.43 -13.43
C GLN A 35 -12.04 1.48 -12.19
N LEU A 36 -11.64 2.26 -11.18
CA LEU A 36 -12.42 2.52 -9.97
C LEU A 36 -13.56 3.54 -10.17
N GLY A 37 -13.71 4.09 -11.39
CA GLY A 37 -14.79 5.02 -11.74
C GLY A 37 -14.41 6.51 -11.69
N GLY A 38 -13.14 6.82 -11.47
CA GLY A 38 -12.65 8.18 -11.45
C GLY A 38 -12.66 8.89 -12.81
N VAL A 39 -12.86 10.22 -12.79
CA VAL A 39 -13.06 11.03 -14.01
C VAL A 39 -12.04 12.16 -14.20
N MET A 40 -11.11 12.33 -13.25
CA MET A 40 -10.02 13.29 -13.36
C MET A 40 -9.10 13.02 -14.58
N GLU A 41 -8.47 14.10 -15.05
CA GLU A 41 -7.47 14.01 -16.11
C GLU A 41 -6.24 13.19 -15.66
N PRO A 42 -5.67 12.34 -16.53
CA PRO A 42 -4.54 11.47 -16.19
C PRO A 42 -3.35 12.21 -15.59
N THR A 43 -3.04 13.41 -16.08
CA THR A 43 -1.94 14.23 -15.56
C THR A 43 -2.18 14.63 -14.10
N GLY A 44 -3.42 14.98 -13.73
CA GLY A 44 -3.76 15.35 -12.37
C GLY A 44 -3.65 14.15 -11.42
N VAL A 45 -4.18 12.99 -11.83
CA VAL A 45 -4.04 11.75 -11.05
C VAL A 45 -2.58 11.41 -10.84
N ASN A 46 -1.77 11.46 -11.90
CA ASN A 46 -0.37 11.08 -11.80
C ASN A 46 0.45 12.02 -10.91
N GLN A 47 0.18 13.33 -11.00
CA GLN A 47 0.80 14.33 -10.12
C GLN A 47 0.41 14.14 -8.65
N LEU A 48 -0.85 13.81 -8.37
CA LEU A 48 -1.34 13.65 -7.01
C LEU A 48 -0.79 12.39 -6.35
N ILE A 49 -0.82 11.25 -7.04
CA ILE A 49 -0.24 10.00 -6.51
C ILE A 49 1.27 10.16 -6.30
N GLY A 50 2.00 10.67 -7.30
CA GLY A 50 3.45 10.89 -7.18
C GLY A 50 3.79 11.88 -6.06
N GLY A 51 3.05 12.98 -5.95
CA GLY A 51 3.27 13.96 -4.88
C GLY A 51 2.94 13.40 -3.48
N ALA A 52 1.91 12.57 -3.35
CA ALA A 52 1.62 11.88 -2.09
C ALA A 52 2.71 10.87 -1.73
N TYR A 53 3.21 10.10 -2.71
CA TYR A 53 4.36 9.21 -2.52
C TYR A 53 5.58 10.00 -2.03
N ASP A 54 5.99 11.05 -2.74
CA ASP A 54 7.15 11.88 -2.36
C ASP A 54 6.97 12.49 -0.96
N TYR A 55 5.75 12.92 -0.62
CA TYR A 55 5.42 13.45 0.69
C TYR A 55 5.64 12.42 1.81
N LEU A 56 5.21 11.18 1.60
CA LEU A 56 5.37 10.09 2.58
C LEU A 56 6.81 9.59 2.64
N ASP A 57 7.45 9.38 1.49
CA ASP A 57 8.81 8.83 1.39
C ASP A 57 9.85 9.69 2.12
N ILE A 58 9.77 11.02 1.96
CA ILE A 58 10.65 11.96 2.68
C ILE A 58 10.50 11.84 4.21
N ARG A 59 9.30 11.50 4.70
CA ARG A 59 8.98 11.45 6.13
C ARG A 59 9.25 10.08 6.74
N TYR A 60 9.21 9.02 5.94
CA TYR A 60 9.37 7.64 6.41
C TYR A 60 10.67 7.40 7.20
N PRO A 61 11.85 7.88 6.77
CA PRO A 61 13.07 7.69 7.54
C PRO A 61 13.21 8.67 8.72
N ASP A 62 12.39 9.71 8.82
CA ASP A 62 12.52 10.77 9.83
C ASP A 62 11.95 10.29 11.20
N PRO A 63 12.79 10.22 12.25
CA PRO A 63 12.36 9.77 13.57
C PRO A 63 11.22 10.58 14.19
N VAL A 64 11.03 11.85 13.79
CA VAL A 64 9.95 12.71 14.29
C VAL A 64 8.57 12.14 13.94
N TYR A 65 8.46 11.37 12.86
CA TYR A 65 7.19 10.83 12.37
C TYR A 65 6.89 9.40 12.84
N ARG A 66 7.75 8.75 13.65
CA ARG A 66 7.55 7.34 14.06
C ARG A 66 6.23 7.06 14.77
N GLU A 67 5.79 8.00 15.60
CA GLU A 67 4.56 7.88 16.39
C GLU A 67 3.42 8.77 15.85
N SER A 68 3.66 9.42 14.71
CA SER A 68 2.73 10.39 14.10
C SER A 68 2.87 10.40 12.59
N PHE A 69 3.03 9.22 11.99
CA PHE A 69 3.19 9.10 10.54
C PHE A 69 1.88 9.54 9.88
N PRO A 70 1.92 10.44 8.88
CA PRO A 70 0.71 10.93 8.24
C PRO A 70 -0.01 9.81 7.50
N SER A 71 -1.34 9.85 7.54
CA SER A 71 -2.18 9.03 6.70
C SER A 71 -2.06 9.45 5.22
N LEU A 72 -2.42 8.54 4.33
CA LEU A 72 -2.43 8.84 2.89
C LEU A 72 -3.42 9.97 2.54
N ARG A 73 -4.55 10.07 3.25
CA ARG A 73 -5.49 11.19 3.12
C ARG A 73 -4.83 12.52 3.47
N GLU A 74 -4.10 12.59 4.59
CA GLU A 74 -3.35 13.79 4.96
C GLU A 74 -2.25 14.11 3.94
N ALA A 75 -1.60 13.10 3.35
CA ALA A 75 -0.63 13.31 2.28
C ALA A 75 -1.29 13.99 1.06
N PHE A 76 -2.44 13.50 0.60
CA PHE A 76 -3.19 14.14 -0.48
C PHE A 76 -3.61 15.58 -0.12
N GLU A 77 -4.12 15.81 1.08
CA GLU A 77 -4.51 17.16 1.53
C GLU A 77 -3.33 18.15 1.57
N ASN A 78 -2.11 17.67 1.84
CA ASN A 78 -0.90 18.50 1.85
C ASN A 78 -0.29 18.73 0.46
N VAL A 79 -0.61 17.88 -0.51
CA VAL A 79 -0.13 17.98 -1.90
C VAL A 79 -1.14 18.72 -2.78
N MET A 80 -2.43 18.66 -2.43
CA MET A 80 -3.50 19.34 -3.14
C MET A 80 -3.48 20.85 -2.89
N LEU A 81 -3.57 21.62 -3.97
CA LEU A 81 -4.13 22.97 -3.89
C LEU A 81 -5.65 22.79 -3.73
N LEU A 82 -6.12 22.80 -2.48
CA LEU A 82 -7.46 22.42 -1.96
C LEU A 82 -8.71 22.95 -2.68
N GLU A 83 -8.61 23.73 -3.75
CA GLU A 83 -9.77 24.40 -4.34
C GLU A 83 -10.51 23.59 -5.43
N SER A 84 -10.01 22.42 -5.88
CA SER A 84 -10.58 21.75 -7.06
C SER A 84 -10.81 20.24 -7.02
N VAL A 85 -10.53 19.53 -5.92
CA VAL A 85 -10.70 18.06 -5.85
C VAL A 85 -11.88 17.71 -4.94
N LEU A 86 -12.80 16.87 -5.43
CA LEU A 86 -13.95 16.43 -4.64
C LEU A 86 -13.53 15.36 -3.63
N ALA A 87 -14.24 15.26 -2.50
CA ALA A 87 -13.91 14.25 -1.47
C ALA A 87 -13.99 12.81 -1.99
N GLU A 88 -14.88 12.55 -2.96
CA GLU A 88 -15.00 11.26 -3.65
C GLU A 88 -13.75 10.91 -4.46
N ASP A 89 -13.12 11.90 -5.10
CA ASP A 89 -11.87 11.70 -5.82
C ASP A 89 -10.72 11.36 -4.87
N VAL A 90 -10.72 11.92 -3.65
CA VAL A 90 -9.70 11.59 -2.64
C VAL A 90 -9.76 10.10 -2.26
N GLU A 91 -10.95 9.54 -2.06
CA GLU A 91 -11.09 8.11 -1.74
C GLU A 91 -10.64 7.23 -2.91
N LEU A 92 -11.01 7.59 -4.14
CA LEU A 92 -10.54 6.89 -5.33
C LEU A 92 -9.02 6.96 -5.49
N LEU A 93 -8.39 8.08 -5.14
CA LEU A 93 -6.93 8.24 -5.14
C LEU A 93 -6.27 7.39 -4.04
N VAL A 94 -6.87 7.30 -2.85
CA VAL A 94 -6.41 6.43 -1.76
C VAL A 94 -6.44 4.97 -2.19
N GLU A 95 -7.55 4.52 -2.78
CA GLU A 95 -7.69 3.15 -3.28
C GLU A 95 -6.75 2.87 -4.47
N THR A 96 -6.60 3.84 -5.38
CA THR A 96 -5.61 3.77 -6.46
C THR A 96 -4.20 3.56 -5.91
N PHE A 97 -3.79 4.34 -4.92
CA PHE A 97 -2.49 4.19 -4.27
C PHE A 97 -2.33 2.79 -3.67
N ALA A 98 -3.35 2.30 -2.95
CA ALA A 98 -3.34 0.97 -2.35
C ALA A 98 -3.10 -0.13 -3.38
N HIS A 99 -3.73 -0.05 -4.56
CA HIS A 99 -3.48 -0.99 -5.64
C HIS A 99 -2.04 -0.98 -6.15
N HIS A 100 -1.39 0.19 -6.20
CA HIS A 100 0.01 0.31 -6.62
C HIS A 100 1.01 -0.11 -5.55
N GLU A 101 0.66 0.09 -4.28
CA GLU A 101 1.44 -0.39 -3.13
C GLU A 101 1.35 -1.93 -3.01
N LEU A 102 0.16 -2.51 -3.20
CA LEU A 102 -0.05 -3.96 -3.12
C LEU A 102 0.76 -4.71 -4.18
N GLY A 103 1.51 -5.72 -3.74
CA GLY A 103 2.21 -6.65 -4.61
C GLY A 103 1.41 -7.91 -4.95
N THR A 104 2.10 -8.93 -5.44
CA THR A 104 1.56 -10.25 -5.77
C THR A 104 2.22 -11.33 -4.92
N VAL A 105 1.45 -12.28 -4.44
CA VAL A 105 1.95 -13.48 -3.74
C VAL A 105 2.06 -14.63 -4.74
N PRO A 106 3.27 -15.11 -5.09
CA PRO A 106 3.41 -16.24 -5.99
C PRO A 106 2.86 -17.52 -5.36
N THR A 107 2.35 -18.42 -6.20
CA THR A 107 1.63 -19.62 -5.75
C THR A 107 2.47 -20.51 -4.82
N GLU A 108 3.78 -20.61 -5.06
CA GLU A 108 4.70 -21.38 -4.23
C GLU A 108 4.87 -20.79 -2.82
N TYR A 109 4.84 -19.46 -2.68
CA TYR A 109 4.90 -18.78 -1.39
C TYR A 109 3.57 -18.92 -0.64
N ALA A 110 2.44 -18.79 -1.35
CA ALA A 110 1.12 -19.04 -0.78
C ALA A 110 1.02 -20.49 -0.24
N ALA A 111 1.51 -21.48 -1.00
CA ALA A 111 1.54 -22.87 -0.57
C ALA A 111 2.42 -23.08 0.68
N ALA A 112 3.58 -22.43 0.75
CA ALA A 112 4.46 -22.49 1.92
C ALA A 112 3.82 -21.87 3.16
N ILE A 113 3.16 -20.71 3.03
CA ILE A 113 2.43 -20.05 4.12
C ILE A 113 1.29 -20.94 4.63
N ASN A 114 0.53 -21.54 3.72
CA ASN A 114 -0.53 -22.48 4.08
C ASN A 114 0.01 -23.70 4.81
N GLN A 115 1.16 -24.24 4.40
CA GLN A 115 1.79 -25.35 5.12
C GLN A 115 2.29 -24.94 6.51
N LEU A 116 2.82 -23.72 6.66
CA LEU A 116 3.25 -23.20 7.96
C LEU A 116 2.06 -22.99 8.90
N SER A 117 0.91 -22.58 8.38
CA SER A 117 -0.29 -22.32 9.19
C SER A 117 -0.89 -23.60 9.78
N GLU A 118 -0.58 -24.79 9.22
CA GLU A 118 -0.96 -26.08 9.80
C GLU A 118 -0.24 -26.37 11.13
N GLN A 119 0.92 -25.75 11.38
CA GLN A 119 1.79 -26.05 12.52
C GLN A 119 2.01 -24.86 13.46
N PHE A 120 1.92 -23.64 12.94
CA PHE A 120 2.21 -22.42 13.67
C PHE A 120 1.06 -21.44 13.56
N ARG A 121 0.84 -20.66 14.63
CA ARG A 121 0.07 -19.43 14.51
C ARG A 121 0.87 -18.43 13.70
N LEU A 122 0.32 -17.93 12.60
CA LEU A 122 0.97 -16.90 11.80
C LEU A 122 0.46 -15.53 12.21
N GLY A 123 1.38 -14.57 12.31
CA GLY A 123 1.07 -13.16 12.47
C GLY A 123 1.81 -12.35 11.40
N LEU A 124 1.18 -11.30 10.90
CA LEU A 124 1.76 -10.39 9.93
C LEU A 124 2.16 -9.10 10.65
N VAL A 125 3.41 -8.66 10.46
CA VAL A 125 3.93 -7.39 10.96
C VAL A 125 4.50 -6.65 9.76
N ILE A 126 3.79 -5.62 9.32
CA ILE A 126 4.08 -4.91 8.07
C ILE A 126 3.91 -3.42 8.26
N ASP A 127 4.73 -2.67 7.54
CA ASP A 127 4.54 -1.25 7.34
C ASP A 127 3.87 -1.06 5.98
N ILE A 128 2.67 -0.46 6.00
CA ILE A 128 1.92 -0.05 4.81
C ILE A 128 1.45 1.38 5.01
N TRP A 129 1.38 2.14 3.92
CA TRP A 129 0.95 3.53 3.90
C TRP A 129 -0.54 3.69 3.65
N SER A 130 -1.12 2.83 2.81
CA SER A 130 -2.55 2.87 2.51
C SER A 130 -3.38 2.03 3.50
N PRO A 131 -4.72 2.18 3.51
CA PRO A 131 -5.59 1.39 4.37
C PRO A 131 -5.47 -0.12 4.10
N LYS A 132 -5.42 -0.92 5.16
CA LYS A 132 -5.20 -2.38 5.10
C LYS A 132 -6.27 -3.22 4.40
N ILE A 133 -7.36 -2.62 3.90
CA ILE A 133 -8.53 -3.36 3.39
C ILE A 133 -8.11 -4.31 2.26
N LEU A 134 -7.40 -3.78 1.26
CA LEU A 134 -6.95 -4.55 0.11
C LEU A 134 -5.99 -5.69 0.46
N TRP A 135 -5.15 -5.50 1.49
CA TRP A 135 -4.26 -6.55 2.00
C TRP A 135 -5.02 -7.68 2.67
N VAL A 136 -6.02 -7.34 3.49
CA VAL A 136 -6.86 -8.36 4.15
C VAL A 136 -7.58 -9.18 3.07
N GLU A 137 -8.21 -8.54 2.10
CA GLU A 137 -8.90 -9.23 1.00
C GLU A 137 -7.97 -10.10 0.14
N THR A 138 -6.72 -9.69 -0.06
CA THR A 138 -5.74 -10.44 -0.86
C THR A 138 -5.18 -11.66 -0.11
N LEU A 139 -5.20 -11.64 1.23
CA LEU A 139 -4.58 -12.66 2.08
C LEU A 139 -5.60 -13.60 2.75
N GLU A 140 -6.90 -13.33 2.64
CA GLU A 140 -8.00 -14.21 3.04
C GLU A 140 -8.34 -15.25 1.96
#